data_AF-A0A3C2AG69-F1
#
_entry.id   AF-A0A3C2AG69-F1
#
_cell.length_a   1.000
_cell.length_b   1.000
_cell.length_c   1.000
_cell.angle_alpha   90.00
_cell.angle_beta   90.00
_cell.angle_gamma   90.00
#
_symmetry.space_group_name_H-M   'P 1'
#
loop_
_entity.id
_entity.type
_entity.pdbx_description
1 polymer ?
#
loop_
_entity_poly.entity_id
_entity_poly.type
_entity_poly.pdbx_seq_one_letter_code
_entity_poly.pdbx_strand_id
1 'polypeptide(L)'
;MARTVHISKEEISQARKLREKATTAAELRNALSVLLITELGLDAGKAAELLGTSRRTIFRKREKFRSQDDSVRNSWGGRRRFSLSIEEEREFLSTWEVEATAGGVLSVPPIHAALVKRLGHNTPMSTTYRMLARHGWRKVQPDTKHPKSDQSAQEEFKKTPGACGCRLRKKSGQPPGSPYVSG
;
A
#
# COMPACT_ATOMS: atom_id res chain seq x y z
N MET A 1 -8.11 46.54 6.64
CA MET A 1 -9.42 46.69 5.97
C MET A 1 -9.88 45.33 5.47
N ALA A 2 -11.15 44.97 5.71
CA ALA A 2 -11.71 43.73 5.18
C ALA A 2 -11.73 43.81 3.65
N ARG A 3 -11.13 42.83 2.98
CA ARG A 3 -11.09 42.76 1.52
C ARG A 3 -12.53 42.60 1.02
N THR A 4 -13.06 43.59 0.32
CA THR A 4 -14.40 43.51 -0.28
C THR A 4 -14.40 42.36 -1.28
N VAL A 5 -15.21 41.35 -1.00
CA VAL A 5 -15.21 40.12 -1.78
C VAL A 5 -16.24 40.26 -2.89
N HIS A 6 -15.79 40.38 -4.14
CA HIS A 6 -16.70 40.30 -5.29
C HIS A 6 -17.20 38.85 -5.45
N ILE A 7 -18.53 38.70 -5.45
CA ILE A 7 -19.24 37.43 -5.56
C ILE A 7 -20.24 37.59 -6.70
N SER A 8 -20.23 36.66 -7.66
CA SER A 8 -21.13 36.72 -8.82
C SER A 8 -22.55 36.30 -8.42
N LYS A 9 -23.56 36.83 -9.12
CA LYS A 9 -24.96 36.42 -8.93
C LYS A 9 -25.16 34.92 -9.22
N GLU A 10 -24.35 34.37 -10.12
CA GLU A 10 -24.34 32.95 -10.47
C GLU A 10 -23.89 32.07 -9.30
N GLU A 11 -22.79 32.44 -8.61
CA GLU A 11 -22.28 31.75 -7.42
C GLU A 11 -23.37 31.65 -6.34
N ILE A 12 -24.16 32.72 -6.13
CA ILE A 12 -25.26 32.74 -5.15
C ILE A 12 -26.39 31.79 -5.57
N SER A 13 -26.79 31.84 -6.84
CA SER A 13 -27.86 30.97 -7.36
C SER A 13 -27.52 29.48 -7.23
N GLN A 14 -26.26 29.12 -7.47
CA GLN A 14 -25.77 27.77 -7.34
C GLN A 14 -25.71 27.35 -5.87
N ALA A 15 -25.29 28.25 -4.96
CA ALA A 15 -25.18 27.94 -3.55
C ALA A 15 -26.57 27.67 -2.94
N ARG A 16 -27.60 28.40 -3.38
CA ARG A 16 -29.00 28.12 -3.03
C ARG A 16 -29.43 26.73 -3.52
N LYS A 17 -29.18 26.40 -4.79
CA LYS A 17 -29.47 25.06 -5.33
C LYS A 17 -28.77 23.96 -4.53
N LEU A 18 -27.52 24.17 -4.14
CA LEU A 18 -26.76 23.20 -3.34
C LEU A 18 -27.33 23.06 -1.93
N ARG A 19 -27.79 24.15 -1.30
CA ARG A 19 -28.47 24.12 0.01
C ARG A 19 -29.72 23.25 -0.04
N GLU A 20 -30.58 23.44 -1.05
CA GLU A 20 -31.84 22.70 -1.18
C GLU A 20 -31.62 21.21 -1.48
N LYS A 21 -30.57 20.89 -2.25
CA LYS A 21 -30.24 19.50 -2.63
C LYS A 21 -29.34 18.78 -1.62
N ALA A 22 -28.82 19.46 -0.61
CA ALA A 22 -27.81 18.91 0.28
C ALA A 22 -28.41 17.79 1.15
N THR A 23 -27.88 16.58 1.00
CA THR A 23 -28.23 15.45 1.87
C THR A 23 -27.25 15.34 3.03
N THR A 24 -26.00 15.77 2.83
CA THR A 24 -24.95 15.69 3.85
C THR A 24 -24.69 17.03 4.54
N ALA A 25 -24.32 16.97 5.82
CA ALA A 25 -23.91 18.16 6.56
C ALA A 25 -22.63 18.81 6.00
N ALA A 26 -21.83 18.09 5.21
CA ALA A 26 -20.65 18.64 4.54
C ALA A 26 -21.06 19.55 3.37
N GLU A 27 -22.00 19.08 2.55
CA GLU A 27 -22.59 19.84 1.44
C GLU A 27 -23.32 21.08 1.95
N LEU A 28 -24.17 20.94 2.96
CA LEU A 28 -24.89 22.06 3.55
C LEU A 28 -23.92 23.14 4.05
N ARG A 29 -22.88 22.75 4.80
CA ARG A 29 -21.85 23.70 5.26
C ARG A 29 -21.03 24.29 4.11
N ASN A 30 -20.97 23.67 2.93
CA ASN A 30 -20.33 24.27 1.75
C ASN A 30 -21.22 25.37 1.16
N ALA A 31 -22.51 25.10 0.97
CA ALA A 31 -23.47 26.12 0.52
C ALA A 31 -23.50 27.33 1.47
N LEU A 32 -23.61 27.07 2.78
CA LEU A 32 -23.68 28.13 3.79
C LEU A 32 -22.40 28.97 3.86
N SER A 33 -21.23 28.40 3.56
CA SER A 33 -19.97 29.16 3.55
C SER A 33 -19.96 30.29 2.51
N VAL A 34 -20.76 30.17 1.45
CA VAL A 34 -20.97 31.22 0.44
C VAL A 34 -22.12 32.12 0.86
N LEU A 35 -23.28 31.53 1.19
CA LEU A 35 -24.52 32.27 1.47
C LEU A 35 -24.41 33.22 2.68
N LEU A 36 -23.77 32.80 3.76
CA LEU A 36 -23.60 33.62 4.97
C LEU A 36 -22.81 34.91 4.71
N ILE A 37 -21.85 34.86 3.78
CA ILE A 37 -21.03 36.02 3.43
C ILE A 37 -21.76 36.90 2.41
N THR A 38 -22.50 36.30 1.47
CA THR A 38 -23.18 37.04 0.39
C THR A 38 -24.48 37.69 0.81
N GLU A 39 -25.35 36.95 1.49
CA GLU A 39 -26.73 37.39 1.78
C GLU A 39 -26.80 38.16 3.10
N LEU A 40 -26.04 37.70 4.10
CA LEU A 40 -26.00 38.30 5.43
C LEU A 40 -24.84 39.28 5.61
N GLY A 41 -23.92 39.40 4.62
CA GLY A 41 -22.78 40.32 4.69
C GLY A 41 -21.80 40.01 5.83
N LEU A 42 -21.79 38.78 6.35
CA LEU A 42 -20.96 38.42 7.50
C LEU A 42 -19.48 38.36 7.12
N ASP A 43 -18.61 38.74 8.06
CA ASP A 43 -17.19 38.47 7.94
C ASP A 43 -16.91 36.96 7.96
N ALA A 44 -15.87 36.53 7.26
CA ALA A 44 -15.46 35.13 7.18
C ALA A 44 -15.12 34.56 8.57
N GLY A 45 -14.65 35.38 9.52
CA GLY A 45 -14.44 34.96 10.91
C GLY A 45 -15.75 34.61 11.62
N LYS A 46 -16.76 35.50 11.54
CA LYS A 46 -18.10 35.27 12.13
C LYS A 46 -18.82 34.09 11.48
N ALA A 47 -18.73 33.96 10.16
CA ALA A 47 -19.29 32.82 9.44
C ALA A 47 -18.62 31.50 9.85
N ALA A 48 -17.31 31.52 10.12
CA ALA A 48 -16.58 30.36 10.59
C ALA A 48 -17.02 29.94 12.01
N GLU A 49 -17.19 30.92 12.91
CA GLU A 49 -17.71 30.71 14.27
C GLU A 49 -19.11 30.07 14.25
N LEU A 50 -20.05 30.64 13.48
CA LEU A 50 -21.41 30.10 13.34
C LEU A 50 -21.44 28.66 12.80
N LEU A 51 -20.53 28.33 11.88
CA LEU A 51 -20.47 27.00 11.27
C LEU A 51 -19.62 25.99 12.07
N GLY A 52 -18.97 26.44 13.15
CA GLY A 52 -18.03 25.62 13.93
C GLY A 52 -16.81 25.20 13.13
N THR A 53 -16.30 26.08 12.27
CA THR A 53 -15.15 25.82 11.38
C THR A 53 -14.08 26.89 11.50
N SER A 54 -12.95 26.71 10.81
CA SER A 54 -11.90 27.74 10.73
C SER A 54 -12.15 28.73 9.59
N ARG A 55 -11.69 29.97 9.75
CA ARG A 55 -11.69 30.99 8.69
C ARG A 55 -11.05 30.49 7.39
N ARG A 56 -9.96 29.71 7.49
CA ARG A 56 -9.29 29.06 6.34
C ARG A 56 -10.19 28.07 5.63
N THR A 57 -10.98 27.30 6.38
CA THR A 57 -11.92 26.32 5.83
C THR A 57 -13.00 27.00 5.00
N ILE A 58 -13.53 28.14 5.46
CA ILE A 58 -14.51 28.93 4.71
C ILE A 58 -13.94 29.38 3.36
N PHE A 59 -12.71 29.93 3.34
CA PHE A 59 -12.06 30.31 2.09
C PHE A 59 -11.84 29.12 1.16
N ARG A 60 -11.36 27.98 1.67
CA ARG A 60 -11.17 26.75 0.88
C ARG A 60 -12.49 26.22 0.30
N LYS A 61 -13.58 26.26 1.09
CA LYS A 61 -14.90 25.83 0.62
C LYS A 61 -15.42 26.75 -0.48
N ARG A 62 -15.24 28.06 -0.33
CA ARG A 62 -15.61 29.04 -1.34
C ARG A 62 -14.78 28.90 -2.62
N GLU A 63 -13.47 28.68 -2.49
CA GLU A 63 -12.60 28.40 -3.63
C GLU A 63 -13.06 27.13 -4.36
N LYS A 64 -13.31 26.05 -3.61
CA LYS A 64 -13.87 24.80 -4.17
C LYS A 64 -15.22 25.03 -4.86
N PHE A 65 -16.06 25.88 -4.29
CA PHE A 65 -17.37 26.21 -4.84
C PHE A 65 -17.23 26.93 -6.19
N ARG A 66 -16.31 27.89 -6.29
CA ARG A 66 -16.03 28.62 -7.53
C ARG A 66 -15.38 27.75 -8.59
N SER A 67 -14.41 26.91 -8.19
CA SER A 67 -13.65 26.16 -9.15
C SER A 67 -14.51 25.17 -9.92
N GLN A 68 -15.69 24.76 -9.40
CA GLN A 68 -16.61 23.73 -9.93
C GLN A 68 -15.96 22.39 -10.33
N ASP A 69 -14.64 22.33 -10.26
CA ASP A 69 -13.83 21.20 -10.58
C ASP A 69 -14.11 20.14 -9.54
N ASP A 70 -14.85 19.14 -9.99
CA ASP A 70 -14.66 17.74 -9.66
C ASP A 70 -13.26 17.27 -10.09
N SER A 71 -12.24 18.11 -9.89
CA SER A 71 -10.85 17.73 -10.01
C SER A 71 -10.69 16.56 -9.06
N VAL A 72 -10.51 15.38 -9.66
CA VAL A 72 -10.25 14.14 -8.96
C VAL A 72 -9.16 14.49 -7.95
N ARG A 73 -9.52 14.50 -6.66
CA ARG A 73 -8.57 14.84 -5.60
C ARG A 73 -7.35 13.99 -5.86
N ASN A 74 -6.18 14.62 -5.99
CA ASN A 74 -4.93 13.90 -6.10
C ASN A 74 -4.86 12.91 -4.94
N SER A 75 -5.15 11.64 -5.21
CA SER A 75 -5.20 10.60 -4.20
C SER A 75 -3.77 10.40 -3.76
N TRP A 76 -3.47 10.75 -2.52
CA TRP A 76 -2.11 10.60 -2.00
C TRP A 76 -1.74 9.11 -2.05
N GLY A 77 -0.62 8.81 -2.72
CA GLY A 77 -0.16 7.44 -2.94
C GLY A 77 -0.56 6.84 -4.29
N GLY A 78 -0.62 5.51 -4.33
CA GLY A 78 -0.91 4.72 -5.53
C GLY A 78 0.31 4.39 -6.40
N ARG A 79 0.06 3.64 -7.47
CA ARG A 79 1.05 3.17 -8.44
C ARG A 79 1.31 4.23 -9.51
N ARG A 80 2.14 5.23 -9.19
CA ARG A 80 2.49 6.32 -10.13
C ARG A 80 3.78 6.09 -10.90
N ARG A 81 4.65 5.23 -10.37
CA ARG A 81 5.91 4.81 -11.00
C ARG A 81 5.86 3.29 -11.11
N PHE A 82 5.78 2.79 -12.34
CA PHE A 82 5.74 1.37 -12.65
C PHE A 82 6.72 1.06 -13.77
N SER A 83 7.36 -0.12 -13.69
CA SER A 83 8.25 -0.61 -14.74
C SER A 83 7.49 -1.34 -15.86
N LEU A 84 6.28 -1.84 -15.56
CA LEU A 84 5.37 -2.53 -16.50
C LEU A 84 3.93 -2.11 -16.19
N SER A 85 2.99 -2.15 -17.13
CA SER A 85 1.55 -2.00 -16.84
C SER A 85 1.02 -3.22 -16.06
N ILE A 86 -0.23 -3.17 -15.57
CA ILE A 86 -0.80 -4.35 -14.87
C ILE A 86 -1.04 -5.48 -15.88
N GLU A 87 -1.41 -5.12 -17.09
CA GLU A 87 -1.63 -6.00 -18.23
C GLU A 87 -0.33 -6.67 -18.64
N GLU A 88 0.76 -5.91 -18.79
CA GLU A 88 2.08 -6.44 -19.12
C GLU A 88 2.64 -7.36 -18.02
N GLU A 89 2.39 -7.04 -16.73
CA GLU A 89 2.75 -7.92 -15.62
C GLU A 89 1.95 -9.25 -15.68
N ARG A 90 0.67 -9.21 -16.08
CA ARG A 90 -0.15 -10.42 -16.25
C ARG A 90 0.32 -11.28 -17.41
N GLU A 91 0.57 -10.66 -18.56
CA GLU A 91 1.12 -11.37 -19.73
C GLU A 91 2.46 -12.01 -19.41
N PHE A 92 3.33 -11.31 -18.68
CA PHE A 92 4.56 -11.87 -18.17
C PHE A 92 4.28 -13.12 -17.33
N LEU A 93 3.46 -12.98 -16.28
CA LEU A 93 3.19 -14.06 -15.32
C LEU A 93 2.45 -15.25 -15.93
N SER A 94 1.66 -15.05 -16.99
CA SER A 94 0.94 -16.13 -17.67
C SER A 94 1.83 -17.29 -18.10
N THR A 95 3.09 -17.01 -18.47
CA THR A 95 4.07 -18.04 -18.86
C THR A 95 4.40 -18.96 -17.67
N TRP A 96 4.47 -18.39 -16.47
CA TRP A 96 4.76 -19.11 -15.23
C TRP A 96 3.51 -19.67 -14.55
N GLU A 97 2.31 -19.18 -14.86
CA GLU A 97 1.05 -19.73 -14.36
C GLU A 97 0.82 -21.16 -14.86
N VAL A 98 1.20 -21.45 -16.11
CA VAL A 98 1.13 -22.81 -16.69
C VAL A 98 2.04 -23.78 -15.92
N GLU A 99 3.28 -23.36 -15.64
CA GLU A 99 4.24 -24.16 -14.87
C GLU A 99 3.80 -24.34 -13.41
N ALA A 100 3.23 -23.30 -12.80
CA ALA A 100 2.74 -23.36 -11.42
C ALA A 100 1.51 -24.27 -11.26
N THR A 101 0.63 -24.32 -12.27
CA THR A 101 -0.58 -25.16 -12.29
C THR A 101 -0.26 -26.65 -12.40
N ALA A 102 0.83 -27.00 -13.10
CA ALA A 102 1.28 -28.38 -13.29
C ALA A 102 1.86 -29.02 -12.01
N GLY A 103 2.11 -28.22 -10.97
CA GLY A 103 2.45 -28.72 -9.64
C GLY A 103 3.80 -28.22 -9.15
N GLY A 104 3.79 -27.12 -8.40
CA GLY A 104 4.84 -26.91 -7.40
C GLY A 104 5.23 -25.46 -7.17
N VAL A 105 5.61 -25.22 -5.92
CA VAL A 105 6.18 -23.97 -5.41
C VAL A 105 7.17 -23.38 -6.40
N LEU A 106 6.85 -22.19 -6.91
CA LEU A 106 7.69 -21.53 -7.89
C LEU A 106 8.87 -20.81 -7.21
N SER A 107 10.05 -20.97 -7.80
CA SER A 107 11.27 -20.30 -7.36
C SER A 107 11.31 -18.86 -7.91
N VAL A 108 11.48 -17.88 -7.02
CA VAL A 108 11.48 -16.44 -7.39
C VAL A 108 12.73 -15.99 -8.18
N PRO A 109 13.95 -16.51 -7.93
CA PRO A 109 15.14 -16.07 -8.67
C PRO A 109 15.07 -16.26 -10.21
N PRO A 110 14.54 -17.37 -10.78
CA PRO A 110 14.30 -17.49 -12.22
C PRO A 110 13.38 -16.39 -12.79
N ILE A 111 12.26 -16.11 -12.12
CA ILE A 111 11.35 -15.03 -12.51
C ILE A 111 12.05 -13.69 -12.48
N HIS A 112 12.86 -13.45 -11.44
CA HIS A 112 13.61 -12.20 -11.34
C HIS A 112 14.60 -12.02 -12.50
N ALA A 113 15.36 -13.07 -12.84
CA ALA A 113 16.29 -13.02 -13.95
C ALA A 113 15.57 -12.73 -15.28
N ALA A 114 14.40 -13.34 -15.51
CA ALA A 114 13.57 -13.05 -16.67
C ALA A 114 13.03 -11.61 -16.68
N LEU A 115 12.64 -11.09 -15.50
CA LEU A 115 12.16 -9.72 -15.35
C LEU A 115 13.27 -8.70 -15.65
N VAL A 116 14.49 -8.90 -15.13
CA VAL A 116 15.65 -8.04 -15.40
C VAL A 116 16.00 -8.04 -16.88
N LYS A 117 15.96 -9.20 -17.54
CA LYS A 117 16.16 -9.31 -19.00
C LYS A 117 15.10 -8.53 -19.78
N ARG A 118 13.83 -8.62 -19.38
CA ARG A 118 12.71 -7.90 -20.03
C ARG A 118 12.81 -6.38 -19.84
N LEU A 119 13.25 -5.92 -18.67
CA LEU A 119 13.37 -4.49 -18.36
C LEU A 119 14.67 -3.85 -18.90
N GLY A 120 15.69 -4.66 -19.21
CA GLY A 120 16.98 -4.17 -19.73
C GLY A 120 17.84 -3.43 -18.70
N HIS A 121 17.44 -3.41 -17.43
CA HIS A 121 18.20 -2.78 -16.35
C HIS A 121 18.10 -3.60 -15.06
N ASN A 122 19.12 -3.47 -14.21
CA ASN A 122 19.14 -4.13 -12.91
C ASN A 122 17.95 -3.65 -12.08
N THR A 123 17.28 -4.60 -11.44
CA THR A 123 16.08 -4.35 -10.64
C THR A 123 16.27 -5.05 -9.28
N PRO A 124 15.84 -4.46 -8.16
CA PRO A 124 15.91 -5.14 -6.87
C PRO A 124 14.95 -6.34 -6.79
N MET A 125 15.31 -7.39 -6.04
CA MET A 125 14.42 -8.53 -5.76
C MET A 125 13.07 -8.11 -5.17
N SER A 126 13.07 -7.05 -4.37
CA SER A 126 11.85 -6.51 -3.77
C SER A 126 10.80 -6.13 -4.81
N THR A 127 11.21 -5.71 -6.00
CA THR A 127 10.27 -5.35 -7.08
C THR A 127 9.53 -6.58 -7.58
N THR A 128 10.23 -7.70 -7.76
CA THR A 128 9.64 -8.99 -8.14
C THR A 128 8.70 -9.50 -7.07
N TYR A 129 9.09 -9.47 -5.79
CA TYR A 129 8.21 -9.86 -4.69
C TYR A 129 6.94 -8.99 -4.61
N ARG A 130 7.05 -7.66 -4.79
CA ARG A 130 5.88 -6.75 -4.80
C ARG A 130 4.98 -6.98 -6.01
N MET A 131 5.54 -7.30 -7.18
CA MET A 131 4.78 -7.66 -8.37
C MET A 131 3.98 -8.94 -8.11
N LEU A 132 4.64 -10.01 -7.69
CA LEU A 132 4.01 -11.29 -7.37
C LEU A 132 2.88 -11.15 -6.33
N ALA A 133 3.14 -10.42 -5.24
CA ALA A 133 2.14 -10.18 -4.20
C ALA A 133 0.89 -9.45 -4.71
N ARG A 134 1.02 -8.54 -5.69
CA ARG A 134 -0.12 -7.83 -6.31
C ARG A 134 -0.99 -8.75 -7.16
N HIS A 135 -0.40 -9.75 -7.80
CA HIS A 135 -1.11 -10.76 -8.59
C HIS A 135 -1.61 -11.94 -7.75
N GLY A 136 -1.59 -11.81 -6.41
CA GLY A 136 -2.15 -12.81 -5.50
C GLY A 136 -1.22 -13.98 -5.18
N TRP A 137 0.05 -13.94 -5.60
CA TRP A 137 1.01 -15.00 -5.31
C TRP A 137 1.45 -14.92 -3.84
N ARG A 138 1.31 -16.03 -3.11
CA ARG A 138 1.69 -16.12 -1.70
C ARG A 138 2.97 -16.94 -1.55
N LYS A 139 3.82 -16.52 -0.60
CA LYS A 139 5.00 -17.31 -0.20
C LYS A 139 4.52 -18.54 0.56
N VAL A 140 4.83 -19.72 0.04
CA VAL A 140 4.61 -20.98 0.74
C VAL A 140 5.68 -21.10 1.83
N GLN A 141 5.26 -21.14 3.09
CA GLN A 141 6.15 -21.50 4.19
C GLN A 141 6.15 -23.03 4.31
N PRO A 142 7.30 -23.66 4.59
CA PRO A 142 7.33 -25.07 4.96
C PRO A 142 6.43 -25.27 6.18
N ASP A 143 5.59 -26.31 6.16
CA ASP A 143 4.76 -26.62 7.31
C ASP A 143 5.63 -26.82 8.55
N THR A 144 5.25 -26.16 9.64
CA THR A 144 5.95 -26.23 10.94
C THR A 144 5.96 -27.66 11.51
N LYS A 145 5.09 -28.55 11.01
CA LYS A 145 4.95 -29.93 11.48
C LYS A 145 5.47 -30.90 10.44
N HIS A 146 6.44 -31.72 10.84
CA HIS A 146 6.89 -32.83 10.02
C HIS A 146 5.77 -33.89 9.95
N PRO A 147 5.44 -34.44 8.77
CA PRO A 147 4.36 -35.42 8.61
C PRO A 147 4.61 -36.74 9.37
N LYS A 148 5.86 -37.03 9.75
CA LYS A 148 6.24 -38.15 10.61
C LYS A 148 6.58 -37.71 12.06
N SER A 149 5.93 -36.67 12.58
CA SER A 149 6.17 -36.23 13.95
C SER A 149 5.32 -37.05 14.93
N ASP A 150 5.96 -38.02 15.60
CA ASP A 150 5.34 -38.76 16.70
C ASP A 150 5.43 -37.93 17.99
N GLN A 151 4.29 -37.45 18.48
CA GLN A 151 4.21 -36.64 19.70
C GLN A 151 4.69 -37.41 20.93
N SER A 152 4.42 -38.72 20.97
CA SER A 152 4.89 -39.63 22.05
C SER A 152 6.42 -39.70 22.12
N ALA A 153 7.09 -39.91 20.98
CA ALA A 153 8.55 -39.96 20.92
C ALA A 153 9.21 -38.63 21.29
N GLN A 154 8.57 -37.49 20.96
CA GLN A 154 9.03 -36.16 21.36
C GLN A 154 8.86 -35.91 22.87
N GLU A 155 7.78 -36.41 23.47
CA GLU A 155 7.56 -36.31 24.92
C GLU A 155 8.50 -37.22 25.70
N GLU A 156 8.78 -38.43 25.22
CA GLU A 156 9.77 -39.33 25.81
C GLU A 156 11.19 -38.76 25.74
N PHE A 157 11.54 -38.14 24.61
CA PHE A 157 12.82 -37.43 24.45
C PHE A 157 12.91 -36.19 25.35
N LYS A 158 11.82 -35.46 25.56
CA LYS A 158 11.78 -34.32 26.51
C LYS A 158 11.81 -34.75 27.98
N LYS A 159 11.34 -35.96 28.28
CA LYS A 159 11.34 -36.56 29.64
C LYS A 159 12.67 -37.18 30.04
N THR A 160 13.66 -37.27 29.14
CA THR A 160 15.03 -37.62 29.50
C THR A 160 15.81 -36.35 29.83
N PRO A 161 15.93 -35.94 31.11
CA PRO A 161 16.93 -34.95 31.48
C PRO A 161 18.30 -35.54 31.13
N GLY A 162 19.04 -34.84 30.28
CA GLY A 162 20.31 -35.32 29.75
C GLY A 162 21.22 -35.82 30.86
N ALA A 163 21.57 -37.10 30.81
CA ALA A 163 22.81 -37.55 31.40
C ALA A 163 23.92 -36.72 30.75
N CYS A 164 24.54 -35.85 31.55
CA CYS A 164 25.69 -35.05 31.17
C CYS A 164 26.83 -36.00 30.78
N GLY A 165 26.88 -36.35 29.50
CA GLY A 165 27.96 -37.11 28.90
C GLY A 165 28.97 -36.16 28.28
N CYS A 166 29.71 -35.43 29.11
CA CYS A 166 30.97 -34.83 28.68
C CYS A 166 31.92 -35.96 28.28
N ARG A 167 31.84 -36.44 27.03
CA ARG A 167 32.82 -37.37 26.47
C ARG A 167 34.06 -36.55 26.11
N LEU A 168 35.03 -36.58 27.02
CA LEU A 168 36.40 -36.13 26.85
C LEU A 168 36.90 -36.42 25.43
N ARG A 169 37.13 -35.33 24.68
CA ARG A 169 37.75 -35.33 23.36
C ARG A 169 39.22 -35.72 23.52
N LYS A 170 39.55 -37.02 23.38
CA LYS A 170 40.95 -37.44 23.17
C LYS A 170 41.38 -37.02 21.75
N LYS A 171 42.43 -36.21 21.68
CA LYS A 171 43.15 -35.85 20.46
C LYS A 171 43.82 -37.09 19.87
N SER A 172 43.60 -37.37 18.58
CA SER A 172 44.60 -37.94 17.67
C SER A 172 44.00 -38.10 16.27
N GLY A 173 44.67 -37.57 15.24
CA GLY A 173 44.38 -37.90 13.84
C GLY A 173 44.17 -36.67 12.96
N GLN A 174 45.26 -36.20 12.36
CA GLN A 174 45.34 -35.14 11.35
C GLN A 174 44.56 -35.57 10.08
N PRO A 175 43.71 -34.72 9.47
CA PRO A 175 43.12 -35.05 8.17
C PRO A 175 44.15 -34.87 7.05
N PRO A 176 44.25 -35.79 6.09
CA PRO A 176 45.06 -35.57 4.89
C PRO A 176 44.40 -34.47 4.05
N GLY A 177 45.22 -33.53 3.58
CA GLY A 177 44.79 -32.48 2.67
C GLY A 177 44.26 -33.04 1.36
N SER A 178 43.29 -32.34 0.77
CA SER A 178 43.01 -32.46 -0.65
C SER A 178 42.55 -31.10 -1.19
N PRO A 179 43.03 -30.69 -2.37
CA PRO A 179 42.99 -29.32 -2.84
C PRO A 179 41.70 -29.07 -3.63
N TYR A 180 41.11 -27.89 -3.48
CA TYR A 180 40.31 -27.32 -4.55
C TYR A 180 40.88 -25.96 -4.93
N VAL A 181 41.39 -25.95 -6.16
CA VAL A 181 42.00 -24.84 -6.87
C VAL A 181 40.90 -23.90 -7.33
N SER A 182 41.05 -22.62 -7.02
CA SER A 182 40.31 -21.52 -7.62
C SER A 182 40.91 -21.22 -8.99
N GLY A 183 40.08 -21.20 -10.01
CA GLY A 183 40.34 -20.64 -11.34
C GLY A 183 39.06 -20.05 -11.87
#